data_AF-A0A944GVS8-F1
#
_entry.id   AF-A0A944GVS8-F1
#
_cell.length_a   1.000
_cell.length_b   1.000
_cell.length_c   1.000
_cell.angle_alpha   90.00
_cell.angle_beta   90.00
_cell.angle_gamma   90.00
#
_symmetry.space_group_name_H-M   'P 1'
#
loop_
_entity.id
_entity.type
_entity.pdbx_description
1 polymer ?
#
loop_
_entity_poly.entity_id
_entity_poly.type
_entity_poly.pdbx_seq_one_letter_code
_entity_poly.pdbx_strand_id
1 'polypeptide(L)'
;MDKKTFKITFNRLLEASVDGLTNEQKIKYMKKWIRDHEKMEESTTNKSISLPDSIYVESSEKIGELVRTKLAQIIRNQLLSPEKVRVLQDAKHCKNLFDINHPMLKKVTYDRPLIEQRTVNGYFRYWAKRLLYIRKNILSVMIGMRETNPSLLCG
;
A
#
# COMPACT_ATOMS: atom_id res chain seq x y z
N MET A 1 -8.23 16.70 3.60
CA MET A 1 -9.22 16.77 2.50
C MET A 1 -10.51 16.17 3.03
N ASP A 2 -11.54 16.98 3.20
CA ASP A 2 -12.78 16.58 3.88
C ASP A 2 -13.64 15.64 3.02
N LYS A 3 -14.41 14.77 3.66
CA LYS A 3 -15.34 13.82 2.98
C LYS A 3 -16.31 14.54 2.03
N LYS A 4 -16.75 15.75 2.38
CA LYS A 4 -17.61 16.58 1.53
C LYS A 4 -16.88 17.01 0.25
N THR A 5 -15.63 17.45 0.40
CA THR A 5 -14.76 17.87 -0.70
C THR A 5 -14.44 16.71 -1.64
N PHE A 6 -14.22 15.51 -1.11
CA PHE A 6 -14.04 14.31 -1.92
C PHE A 6 -15.30 13.95 -2.72
N LYS A 7 -16.47 13.95 -2.08
CA LYS A 7 -17.75 13.64 -2.75
C LYS A 7 -18.07 14.62 -3.89
N ILE A 8 -17.81 15.91 -3.68
CA ILE A 8 -18.00 16.94 -4.70
C ILE A 8 -17.01 16.74 -5.86
N THR A 9 -15.74 16.48 -5.56
CA THR A 9 -14.71 16.27 -6.58
C THR A 9 -14.97 15.01 -7.40
N PHE A 10 -15.41 13.93 -6.74
CA PHE A 10 -15.76 12.66 -7.35
C PHE A 10 -17.02 12.76 -8.22
N ASN A 11 -18.06 13.44 -7.75
CA ASN A 11 -19.26 13.71 -8.56
C ASN A 11 -18.93 14.56 -9.78
N ARG A 12 -18.05 15.57 -9.64
CA ARG A 12 -17.59 16.39 -10.77
C ARG A 12 -16.81 15.58 -11.80
N LEU A 13 -15.98 14.63 -11.35
CA LEU A 13 -15.23 13.72 -12.22
C LEU A 13 -16.17 12.76 -12.96
N LEU A 14 -17.23 12.29 -12.30
CA LEU A 14 -18.26 11.47 -12.94
C LEU A 14 -19.09 12.27 -13.95
N GLU A 15 -19.49 13.49 -13.61
CA GLU A 15 -20.19 14.40 -14.54
C GLU A 15 -19.35 14.67 -15.79
N ALA A 16 -18.05 14.92 -15.63
CA ALA A 16 -17.13 15.15 -16.75
C ALA A 16 -16.93 13.92 -17.66
N SER A 17 -17.07 12.69 -17.13
CA SER A 17 -16.98 11.45 -17.91
C SER A 17 -18.29 10.99 -18.53
N VAL A 18 -19.42 11.62 -18.16
CA VAL A 18 -20.79 11.19 -18.53
C VAL A 18 -21.62 12.39 -18.96
N ASP A 19 -21.05 13.23 -19.82
CA ASP A 19 -21.78 14.32 -20.45
C ASP A 19 -22.64 13.78 -21.61
N GLY A 20 -23.94 14.04 -21.56
CA GLY A 20 -24.91 13.68 -22.62
C GLY A 20 -25.82 12.47 -22.37
N LEU A 21 -25.68 11.72 -21.27
CA LEU A 21 -26.61 10.62 -20.93
C LEU A 21 -27.75 11.11 -20.02
N THR A 22 -28.98 10.71 -20.35
CA THR A 22 -30.16 11.03 -19.54
C THR A 22 -30.11 10.31 -18.18
N ASN A 23 -30.81 10.83 -17.17
CA ASN A 23 -30.83 10.24 -15.82
C ASN A 23 -31.28 8.76 -15.84
N GLU A 24 -32.18 8.40 -16.75
CA GLU A 24 -32.62 7.02 -16.95
C GLU A 24 -31.51 6.11 -17.49
N GLN A 25 -30.70 6.61 -18.43
CA GLN A 25 -29.55 5.88 -18.96
C GLN A 25 -28.47 5.69 -17.89
N LYS A 26 -28.25 6.69 -17.03
CA LYS A 26 -27.35 6.60 -15.88
C LYS A 26 -27.82 5.55 -14.88
N ILE A 27 -29.11 5.53 -14.53
CA ILE A 27 -29.71 4.51 -13.65
C ILE A 27 -29.64 3.12 -14.29
N LYS A 28 -29.91 3.01 -15.59
CA LYS A 28 -29.81 1.76 -16.34
C LYS A 28 -28.37 1.23 -16.37
N TYR A 29 -27.39 2.12 -16.55
CA TYR A 29 -25.97 1.77 -16.49
C TYR A 29 -25.57 1.31 -15.08
N MET A 30 -26.02 2.02 -14.05
CA MET A 30 -25.78 1.66 -12.65
C MET A 30 -26.38 0.29 -12.29
N LYS A 31 -27.64 0.03 -12.68
CA LYS A 31 -28.29 -1.28 -12.48
C LYS A 31 -27.62 -2.40 -13.27
N LYS A 32 -27.13 -2.12 -14.48
CA LYS A 32 -26.37 -3.07 -15.28
C LYS A 32 -25.03 -3.41 -14.63
N TRP A 33 -24.31 -2.39 -14.15
CA TRP A 33 -23.01 -2.54 -13.49
C TRP A 33 -23.12 -3.33 -12.17
N ILE A 34 -24.15 -3.05 -11.36
CA ILE A 34 -24.45 -3.81 -10.14
C ILE A 34 -24.75 -5.28 -10.48
N ARG A 35 -25.63 -5.54 -11.47
CA ARG A 35 -25.98 -6.90 -11.89
C ARG A 35 -24.80 -7.68 -12.48
N ASP A 36 -23.94 -7.01 -13.25
CA ASP A 36 -22.76 -7.63 -13.84
C ASP A 36 -21.70 -7.92 -12.75
N HIS A 37 -21.61 -7.08 -11.71
CA HIS A 37 -20.79 -7.36 -10.52
C HIS A 37 -21.34 -8.51 -9.67
N GLU A 38 -22.65 -8.57 -9.41
CA GLU A 38 -23.30 -9.67 -8.66
C GLU A 38 -23.18 -11.02 -9.39
N LYS A 39 -23.32 -11.03 -10.73
CA LYS A 39 -23.12 -12.24 -11.56
C LYS A 39 -21.66 -12.70 -11.62
N MET A 40 -20.71 -11.77 -11.48
CA MET A 40 -19.29 -12.13 -11.34
C MET A 40 -19.03 -12.75 -9.97
N GLU A 41 -19.70 -12.32 -8.90
CA GLU A 41 -19.54 -12.89 -7.56
C GLU A 41 -20.11 -14.32 -7.43
N GLU A 42 -21.25 -14.63 -8.07
CA GLU A 42 -21.89 -15.97 -7.98
C GLU A 42 -21.22 -17.07 -8.84
N SER A 43 -20.45 -16.72 -9.87
CA SER A 43 -19.80 -17.71 -10.75
C SER A 43 -18.39 -18.12 -10.30
N THR A 44 -17.81 -17.40 -9.32
CA THR A 44 -16.50 -17.68 -8.73
C THR A 44 -16.51 -18.71 -7.59
N THR A 45 -17.67 -19.17 -7.12
CA THR A 45 -17.77 -20.07 -5.96
C THR A 45 -17.51 -21.55 -6.27
N ASN A 46 -17.37 -21.96 -7.54
CA ASN A 46 -17.27 -23.39 -7.92
C ASN A 46 -16.12 -23.78 -8.88
N LYS A 47 -15.13 -22.91 -9.11
CA LYS A 47 -13.89 -23.30 -9.82
C LYS A 47 -12.65 -22.86 -9.06
N SER A 48 -12.04 -23.83 -8.42
CA SER A 48 -10.76 -23.83 -7.73
C SER A 48 -9.60 -23.40 -8.64
N ILE A 49 -9.32 -22.10 -8.70
CA ILE A 49 -8.00 -21.56 -9.06
C ILE A 49 -7.73 -20.36 -8.13
N SER A 50 -6.80 -20.56 -7.21
CA SER A 50 -6.48 -19.71 -6.06
C SER A 50 -5.76 -18.41 -6.46
N LEU A 51 -6.46 -17.28 -6.31
CA LEU A 51 -5.90 -15.92 -6.27
C LEU A 51 -6.10 -15.38 -4.85
N PRO A 52 -5.06 -14.85 -4.17
CA PRO A 52 -5.08 -14.74 -2.72
C PRO A 52 -5.80 -13.48 -2.23
N ASP A 53 -6.93 -13.76 -1.57
CA ASP A 53 -7.37 -13.24 -0.28
C ASP A 53 -7.54 -11.72 -0.11
N SER A 54 -8.83 -11.37 -0.15
CA SER A 54 -9.46 -10.48 0.82
C SER A 54 -8.71 -10.49 2.16
N ILE A 55 -8.40 -9.32 2.68
CA ILE A 55 -7.81 -9.18 4.02
C ILE A 55 -8.91 -9.55 5.04
N TYR A 56 -9.09 -10.85 5.28
CA TYR A 56 -9.54 -11.33 6.57
C TYR A 56 -8.35 -11.09 7.51
N VAL A 57 -8.46 -10.06 8.34
CA VAL A 57 -7.60 -9.94 9.51
C VAL A 57 -8.04 -11.07 10.44
N GLU A 58 -7.40 -12.24 10.33
CA GLU A 58 -7.43 -13.19 11.42
C GLU A 58 -6.95 -12.43 12.66
N SER A 59 -7.78 -12.44 13.71
CA SER A 59 -7.64 -11.62 14.92
C SER A 59 -6.37 -11.90 15.75
N SER A 60 -5.42 -12.68 15.23
CA SER A 60 -4.16 -13.04 15.87
C SER A 60 -2.91 -12.53 15.15
N GLU A 61 -3.01 -12.02 13.91
CA GLU A 61 -1.82 -11.61 13.16
C GLU A 61 -1.32 -10.23 13.67
N LYS A 62 -0.07 -10.19 14.16
CA LYS A 62 0.55 -8.94 14.62
C LYS A 62 0.63 -7.96 13.45
N ILE A 63 0.12 -6.74 13.64
CA ILE A 63 0.07 -5.67 12.63
C ILE A 63 1.43 -5.53 11.92
N GLY A 64 2.53 -5.54 12.67
CA GLY A 64 3.88 -5.45 12.10
C GLY A 64 4.26 -6.60 11.15
N GLU A 65 3.78 -7.83 11.38
CA GLU A 65 4.01 -8.97 10.49
C GLU A 65 3.12 -8.89 9.25
N LEU A 66 1.86 -8.47 9.42
CA LEU A 66 0.94 -8.22 8.30
C LEU A 66 1.51 -7.15 7.35
N VAL A 67 1.90 -6.00 7.90
CA VAL A 67 2.50 -4.89 7.13
C VAL A 67 3.76 -5.35 6.41
N ARG A 68 4.61 -6.13 7.08
CA ARG A 68 5.83 -6.69 6.49
C ARG A 68 5.53 -7.62 5.33
N THR A 69 4.60 -8.54 5.51
CA THR A 69 4.22 -9.53 4.49
C THR A 69 3.60 -8.84 3.28
N LYS A 70 2.64 -7.94 3.51
CA LYS A 70 1.98 -7.19 2.44
C LYS A 70 2.96 -6.28 1.71
N LEU A 71 3.84 -5.55 2.40
CA LEU A 71 4.84 -4.70 1.74
C LEU A 71 5.82 -5.53 0.89
N ALA A 72 6.24 -6.69 1.38
CA ALA A 72 7.09 -7.61 0.63
C ALA A 72 6.39 -8.17 -0.62
N GLN A 73 5.06 -8.38 -0.57
CA GLN A 73 4.27 -8.80 -1.74
C GLN A 73 4.14 -7.66 -2.76
N ILE A 74 3.84 -6.44 -2.32
CA ILE A 74 3.71 -5.25 -3.18
C ILE A 74 5.01 -4.98 -3.96
N ILE A 75 6.16 -5.08 -3.28
CA ILE A 75 7.48 -4.89 -3.91
C ILE A 75 7.77 -6.01 -4.92
N ARG A 76 7.51 -7.28 -4.55
CA ARG A 76 7.72 -8.43 -5.44
C ARG A 76 6.86 -8.34 -6.70
N ASN A 77 5.62 -7.90 -6.55
CA ASN A 77 4.68 -7.74 -7.65
C ASN A 77 4.90 -6.43 -8.45
N GLN A 78 5.96 -5.67 -8.13
CA GLN A 78 6.33 -4.42 -8.81
C GLN A 78 5.21 -3.36 -8.86
N LEU A 79 4.27 -3.41 -7.92
CA LEU A 79 3.13 -2.51 -7.86
C LEU A 79 3.52 -1.08 -7.44
N LEU A 80 4.73 -0.91 -6.89
CA LEU A 80 5.29 0.39 -6.53
C LEU A 80 5.98 1.08 -7.72
N SER A 81 5.47 2.25 -8.09
CA SER A 81 6.14 3.15 -9.03
C SER A 81 7.45 3.71 -8.43
N PRO A 82 8.44 4.06 -9.26
CA PRO A 82 9.69 4.67 -8.77
C PRO A 82 9.46 5.94 -7.94
N GLU A 83 8.47 6.73 -8.32
CA GLU A 83 8.07 7.93 -7.58
C GLU A 83 7.56 7.58 -6.17
N LYS A 84 6.70 6.54 -6.06
CA LYS A 84 6.22 6.08 -4.75
C LYS A 84 7.35 5.53 -3.90
N VAL A 85 8.31 4.82 -4.50
CA VAL A 85 9.51 4.36 -3.78
C VAL A 85 10.32 5.55 -3.25
N ARG A 86 10.53 6.59 -4.06
CA ARG A 86 11.23 7.81 -3.63
C ARG A 86 10.47 8.53 -2.51
N VAL A 87 9.16 8.60 -2.59
CA VAL A 87 8.32 9.19 -1.54
C VAL A 87 8.42 8.39 -0.23
N LEU A 88 8.47 7.06 -0.30
CA LEU A 88 8.65 6.19 0.88
C LEU A 88 10.07 6.24 1.47
N GLN A 89 11.04 6.80 0.73
CA GLN A 89 12.39 7.08 1.20
C GLN A 89 12.52 8.47 1.86
N ASP A 90 11.48 9.32 1.79
CA ASP A 90 11.48 10.65 2.39
C ASP A 90 10.85 10.59 3.80
N ALA A 91 11.68 10.86 4.81
CA ALA A 91 11.25 10.89 6.21
C ALA A 91 10.16 11.95 6.47
N LYS A 92 10.22 13.11 5.81
CA LYS A 92 9.23 14.18 6.01
C LYS A 92 7.87 13.76 5.46
N HIS A 93 7.87 13.10 4.31
CA HIS A 93 6.64 12.58 3.72
C HIS A 93 6.06 11.43 4.54
N CYS A 94 6.91 10.52 5.03
CA CYS A 94 6.50 9.45 5.94
C CYS A 94 5.94 9.98 7.27
N LYS A 95 6.49 11.08 7.80
CA LYS A 95 5.95 11.73 9.01
C LYS A 95 4.55 12.28 8.76
N ASN A 96 4.33 12.94 7.63
CA ASN A 96 3.02 13.51 7.32
C ASN A 96 1.95 12.44 7.02
N LEU A 97 2.34 11.31 6.42
CA LEU A 97 1.39 10.29 5.96
C LEU A 97 1.16 9.16 6.99
N PHE A 98 2.21 8.72 7.68
CA PHE A 98 2.19 7.57 8.58
C PHE A 98 2.50 7.94 10.04
N ASP A 99 2.77 9.22 10.33
CA ASP A 99 3.25 9.71 11.63
C ASP A 99 4.62 9.17 12.07
N ILE A 100 5.43 8.72 11.11
CA ILE A 100 6.73 8.10 11.37
C ILE A 100 7.87 9.08 11.09
N ASN A 101 8.78 9.30 12.05
CA ASN A 101 9.91 10.23 11.94
C ASN A 101 11.07 9.74 11.04
N HIS A 102 10.90 8.60 10.38
CA HIS A 102 11.93 7.91 9.63
C HIS A 102 11.36 7.43 8.31
N PRO A 103 12.20 7.28 7.28
CA PRO A 103 11.73 6.78 5.99
C PRO A 103 11.29 5.33 6.11
N MET A 104 10.17 5.00 5.48
CA MET A 104 9.60 3.66 5.53
C MET A 104 10.44 2.65 4.74
N LEU A 105 11.09 3.11 3.67
CA LEU A 105 12.06 2.34 2.90
C LEU A 105 13.42 3.04 2.94
N LYS A 106 14.48 2.30 3.20
CA LYS A 106 15.85 2.80 3.14
C LYS A 106 16.65 1.97 2.15
N LYS A 107 17.40 2.62 1.26
CA LYS A 107 18.32 1.96 0.34
C LYS A 107 19.50 1.38 1.11
N VAL A 108 19.82 0.11 0.86
CA VAL A 108 20.98 -0.57 1.44
C VAL A 108 22.21 -0.22 0.64
N THR A 109 23.27 0.17 1.34
CA THR A 109 24.59 0.45 0.77
C THR A 109 25.48 -0.74 1.07
N TYR A 110 26.16 -1.30 0.06
CA TYR A 110 26.91 -2.56 0.21
C TYR A 110 28.27 -2.39 0.90
N ASP A 111 28.75 -1.16 0.99
CA ASP A 111 29.99 -0.76 1.66
C ASP A 111 29.93 -0.86 3.19
N ARG A 112 28.71 -0.92 3.77
CA ARG A 112 28.48 -0.90 5.22
C ARG A 112 27.79 -2.16 5.72
N PRO A 113 28.10 -2.62 6.95
CA PRO A 113 27.36 -3.70 7.59
C PRO A 113 25.85 -3.42 7.67
N LEU A 114 25.05 -4.44 7.37
CA LEU A 114 23.58 -4.30 7.43
C LEU A 114 23.09 -3.94 8.83
N ILE A 115 23.79 -4.40 9.87
CA ILE A 115 23.42 -4.15 11.26
C ILE A 115 23.47 -2.66 11.60
N GLU A 116 24.52 -1.95 11.16
CA GLU A 116 24.67 -0.51 11.34
C GLU A 116 23.59 0.26 10.56
N GLN A 117 23.27 -0.20 9.35
CA GLN A 117 22.27 0.47 8.52
C GLN A 117 20.85 0.35 9.05
N ARG A 118 20.58 -0.70 9.83
CA ARG A 118 19.29 -0.96 10.48
C ARG A 118 19.15 -0.29 11.85
N THR A 119 20.27 0.09 12.46
CA THR A 119 20.32 0.75 13.75
C THR A 119 20.18 2.26 13.56
N VAL A 120 19.22 2.84 14.28
CA VAL A 120 19.05 4.30 14.37
C VAL A 120 19.00 4.64 15.85
N ASN A 121 19.91 5.51 16.30
CA ASN A 121 20.05 5.92 17.70
C ASN A 121 20.14 4.72 18.68
N GLY A 122 20.91 3.68 18.31
CA GLY A 122 21.09 2.48 19.13
C GLY A 122 19.96 1.44 19.05
N TYR A 123 18.86 1.71 18.34
CA TYR A 123 17.74 0.78 18.21
C TYR A 123 17.59 0.22 16.79
N PHE A 124 17.22 -1.05 16.67
CA PHE A 124 16.90 -1.68 15.38
C PHE A 124 15.54 -1.20 14.84
N ARG A 125 15.55 -0.07 14.15
CA ARG A 125 14.36 0.55 13.54
C ARG A 125 13.98 -0.04 12.18
N TYR A 126 14.86 -0.80 11.53
CA TYR A 126 14.57 -1.45 10.24
C TYR A 126 14.63 -2.99 10.30
N TRP A 127 13.87 -3.64 9.43
CA TRP A 127 13.82 -5.09 9.29
C TRP A 127 15.17 -5.69 8.89
N ALA A 128 15.43 -6.91 9.36
CA ALA A 128 16.62 -7.69 9.01
C ALA A 128 16.60 -8.16 7.55
N LYS A 129 15.40 -8.44 7.06
CA LYS A 129 15.20 -8.98 5.73
C LYS A 129 15.27 -7.85 4.71
N ARG A 130 16.18 -8.01 3.74
CA ARG A 130 16.31 -7.13 2.59
C ARG A 130 15.15 -7.36 1.62
N LEU A 131 14.68 -6.28 1.02
CA LEU A 131 13.66 -6.24 -0.01
C LEU A 131 14.34 -5.93 -1.34
N LEU A 132 14.11 -6.76 -2.34
CA LEU A 132 14.66 -6.60 -3.69
C LEU A 132 13.64 -5.87 -4.55
N TYR A 133 13.95 -4.64 -4.94
CA TYR A 133 13.17 -3.89 -5.91
C TYR A 133 13.83 -3.98 -7.27
N ILE A 134 13.12 -4.56 -8.23
CA ILE A 134 13.57 -4.75 -9.61
C ILE A 134 12.51 -4.12 -10.51
N ARG A 135 12.88 -3.09 -11.27
CA ARG A 135 11.98 -2.48 -12.27
C ARG A 135 12.78 -1.88 -13.40
N LYS A 136 12.48 -2.26 -14.65
CA LYS A 136 13.03 -1.67 -15.90
C LYS A 136 14.52 -1.26 -15.78
N ASN A 137 15.38 -2.21 -15.43
CA ASN A 137 16.85 -2.06 -15.24
C ASN A 137 17.35 -1.39 -13.95
N ILE A 138 16.47 -1.06 -12.99
CA ILE A 138 16.88 -0.61 -11.66
C ILE A 138 16.77 -1.78 -10.69
N LEU A 139 17.92 -2.26 -10.20
CA LEU A 139 18.02 -3.14 -9.04
C LEU A 139 18.34 -2.28 -7.83
N SER A 140 17.45 -2.24 -6.84
CA SER A 140 17.68 -1.56 -5.57
C SER A 140 17.35 -2.49 -4.42
N VAL A 141 18.33 -2.67 -3.54
CA VAL A 141 18.14 -3.40 -2.29
C VAL A 141 17.71 -2.40 -1.23
N MET A 142 16.62 -2.71 -0.54
CA MET A 142 16.03 -1.84 0.46
C MET A 142 15.76 -2.60 1.76
N ILE A 143 15.67 -1.86 2.86
CA ILE A 143 15.17 -2.36 4.14
C ILE A 143 13.93 -1.56 4.51
N GLY A 144 12.89 -2.25 4.98
CA GLY A 144 11.65 -1.65 5.45
C GLY A 144 11.71 -1.31 6.93
N MET A 145 10.98 -0.28 7.34
CA MET A 145 10.88 0.13 8.73
C MET A 145 10.13 -0.89 9.57
N ARG A 146 10.68 -1.21 10.73
CA ARG A 146 10.04 -2.02 11.76
C ARG A 146 9.10 -1.13 12.55
N GLU A 147 7.84 -1.50 12.61
CA GLU A 147 6.88 -0.90 13.55
C GLU A 147 7.44 -1.09 14.96
N THR A 148 7.83 0.01 15.59
CA THR A 148 8.17 0.04 17.01
C THR A 148 6.97 0.62 17.71
N ASN A 149 6.38 -0.17 18.62
CA ASN A 149 5.34 0.29 19.54
C ASN A 149 5.69 1.70 20.05
N PRO A 150 4.81 2.70 19.89
CA PRO A 150 5.07 4.07 20.34
C PRO A 150 5.19 4.20 21.87
N SER A 151 4.93 3.15 22.64
CA SER A 151 5.05 3.11 24.10
C SER A 151 6.48 3.01 24.67
N LEU A 152 7.52 3.10 23.84
CA LEU A 152 8.94 3.08 24.29
C LEU A 152 9.70 4.40 24.01
N LEU A 153 8.98 5.51 23.77
CA LEU A 153 9.58 6.85 23.59
C LEU A 153 9.11 7.88 24.65
N CYS A 154 8.49 7.42 25.74
CA CYS A 154 8.38 8.21 26.97
C CYS A 154 9.27 7.55 28.03
N GLY A 155 10.54 7.94 28.01
CA GLY A 155 11.41 7.89 29.18
C GLY A 155 11.52 9.29 29.76
#